data_AF-A0A6J4SNZ8-F1
#
_entry.id   AF-A0A6J4SNZ8-F1
#
_cell.length_a   1.000
_cell.length_b   1.000
_cell.length_c   1.000
_cell.angle_alpha   90.00
_cell.angle_beta   90.00
_cell.angle_gamma   90.00
#
_symmetry.space_group_name_H-M   'P 1'
#
loop_
_entity.id
_entity.type
_entity.pdbx_description
1 polymer ?
#
loop_
_entity_poly.entity_id
_entity_poly.type
_entity_poly.pdbx_seq_one_letter_code
_entity_poly.pdbx_strand_id
1 'polypeptide(L)'
;MSGRRPLAALAAGWALLLAAWIVGNPPFAAPDEASHHVRALAIAEGDWTGTPASVPTASGLAPDVAARQAAWVSQSTRSVAFSGPLPPADCYLRDPRASAACLDRAPPGPRAGRTVTTVATYQPLPYLLPAALMPAAGASAGGADRLARLGT
;
A
#
# COMPACT_ATOMS: atom_id res chain seq x y z
N MET A 1 44.62 13.27 -0.84
CA MET A 1 43.42 12.64 -1.44
C MET A 1 42.76 11.69 -0.43
N SER A 2 41.96 12.21 0.52
CA SER A 2 41.37 11.41 1.63
C SER A 2 39.82 11.44 1.66
N GLY A 3 39.18 12.42 1.02
CA GLY A 3 37.73 12.65 1.14
C GLY A 3 36.81 11.60 0.49
N ARG A 4 37.32 10.68 -0.34
CA ARG A 4 36.49 9.64 -0.99
C ARG A 4 36.06 8.52 -0.03
N ARG A 5 36.88 8.20 0.97
CA ARG A 5 36.59 7.14 1.95
C ARG A 5 35.41 7.46 2.89
N PRO A 6 35.32 8.67 3.50
CA PRO A 6 34.18 8.99 4.36
C PRO A 6 32.86 9.11 3.59
N LEU A 7 32.88 9.64 2.36
CA LEU A 7 31.68 9.70 1.51
C LEU A 7 31.19 8.31 1.11
N ALA A 8 32.11 7.40 0.76
CA ALA A 8 31.75 6.02 0.45
C ALA A 8 31.16 5.29 1.66
N ALA A 9 31.74 5.49 2.86
CA ALA A 9 31.22 4.91 4.10
C ALA A 9 29.83 5.46 4.44
N LEU A 10 29.61 6.77 4.26
CA LEU A 10 28.30 7.40 4.48
C LEU A 10 27.25 6.86 3.50
N ALA A 11 27.58 6.77 2.21
CA ALA A 11 26.69 6.23 1.20
C ALA A 11 26.32 4.77 1.48
N ALA A 12 27.31 3.95 1.88
CA ALA A 12 27.07 2.56 2.29
C ALA A 12 26.16 2.48 3.53
N GLY A 13 26.37 3.34 4.52
CA GLY A 13 25.52 3.43 5.71
C GLY A 13 24.07 3.75 5.37
N TRP A 14 23.84 4.74 4.49
CA TRP A 14 22.50 5.08 4.01
C TRP A 14 21.86 3.96 3.20
N ALA A 15 22.62 3.29 2.33
CA ALA A 15 22.11 2.16 1.55
C ALA A 15 21.68 0.99 2.45
N LEU A 16 22.48 0.67 3.47
CA LEU A 16 22.14 -0.36 4.46
C LEU A 16 20.92 0.04 5.30
N LEU A 17 20.82 1.30 5.69
CA LEU A 17 19.66 1.82 6.44
C LEU A 17 18.38 1.74 5.60
N LEU A 18 18.44 2.13 4.31
CA LEU A 18 17.31 2.01 3.40
C LEU A 18 16.89 0.55 3.21
N ALA A 19 17.84 -0.35 2.99
CA ALA A 19 17.57 -1.78 2.86
C ALA A 19 16.89 -2.34 4.12
N ALA A 20 17.38 -1.96 5.32
CA ALA A 20 16.79 -2.35 6.59
C ALA A 20 15.37 -1.79 6.75
N TRP A 21 15.09 -0.57 6.30
CA TRP A 21 13.76 0.03 6.36
C TRP A 21 12.75 -0.68 5.44
N ILE A 22 13.17 -1.02 4.22
CA ILE A 22 12.32 -1.72 3.23
C ILE A 22 11.87 -3.08 3.75
N VAL A 23 12.80 -3.86 4.34
CA VAL A 23 12.52 -5.25 4.75
C VAL A 23 12.11 -5.40 6.22
N GLY A 24 12.49 -4.45 7.07
CA GLY A 24 12.30 -4.54 8.53
C GLY A 24 10.92 -4.11 8.99
N ASN A 25 10.26 -3.20 8.27
CA ASN A 25 8.88 -2.83 8.57
C ASN A 25 7.92 -3.83 7.92
N PRO A 26 6.97 -4.40 8.68
CA PRO A 26 5.98 -5.30 8.10
C PRO A 26 5.22 -4.60 6.95
N PRO A 27 4.98 -5.29 5.82
CA PRO A 27 4.06 -4.79 4.80
C PRO A 27 2.67 -4.53 5.37
N PHE A 28 2.03 -3.47 4.91
CA PHE A 28 0.69 -3.03 5.30
C PHE A 28 0.56 -2.65 6.78
N ALA A 29 1.65 -2.15 7.40
CA ALA A 29 1.69 -1.83 8.83
C ALA A 29 1.03 -0.49 9.15
N ALA A 30 1.19 0.50 8.28
CA ALA A 30 0.41 1.72 8.37
C ALA A 30 -1.01 1.51 7.82
N PRO A 31 -2.02 2.15 8.43
CA PRO A 31 -3.43 1.88 8.14
C PRO A 31 -3.86 2.23 6.70
N ASP A 32 -3.09 3.05 5.99
CA ASP A 32 -3.37 3.48 4.62
C ASP A 32 -2.52 2.80 3.55
N GLU A 33 -1.51 1.99 3.91
CA GLU A 33 -0.64 1.28 2.96
C GLU A 33 -1.44 0.42 1.98
N ALA A 34 -2.49 -0.26 2.46
CA ALA A 34 -3.38 -1.05 1.61
C ALA A 34 -4.08 -0.20 0.53
N SER A 35 -4.52 1.01 0.87
CA SER A 35 -5.14 1.94 -0.07
C SER A 35 -4.14 2.46 -1.11
N HIS A 36 -2.88 2.68 -0.71
CA HIS A 36 -1.79 3.07 -1.62
C HIS A 36 -1.40 1.94 -2.56
N HIS A 37 -1.34 0.70 -2.08
CA HIS A 37 -1.09 -0.49 -2.91
C HIS A 37 -2.18 -0.66 -3.96
N VAL A 38 -3.45 -0.56 -3.57
CA VAL A 38 -4.58 -0.62 -4.50
C VAL A 38 -4.52 0.51 -5.53
N ARG A 39 -4.10 1.72 -5.12
CA ARG A 39 -3.93 2.86 -6.03
C ARG A 39 -2.82 2.62 -7.05
N ALA A 40 -1.67 2.11 -6.62
CA ALA A 40 -0.55 1.76 -7.51
C ALA A 40 -0.93 0.63 -8.48
N LEU A 41 -1.63 -0.39 -7.99
CA LEU A 41 -2.12 -1.51 -8.80
C LEU A 41 -3.12 -1.02 -9.88
N ALA A 42 -4.08 -0.19 -9.50
CA ALA A 42 -5.03 0.40 -10.45
C ALA A 42 -4.33 1.21 -11.55
N ILE A 43 -3.33 2.03 -11.19
CA ILE A 43 -2.54 2.80 -12.16
C ILE A 43 -1.73 1.87 -13.07
N ALA A 44 -1.14 0.79 -12.54
CA ALA A 44 -0.42 -0.20 -13.33
C ALA A 44 -1.32 -0.88 -14.40
N GLU A 45 -2.62 -0.95 -14.12
CA GLU A 45 -3.62 -1.53 -15.01
C GLU A 45 -4.34 -0.49 -15.90
N GLY A 46 -3.95 0.78 -15.80
CA GLY A 46 -4.52 1.87 -16.59
C GLY A 46 -5.78 2.51 -16.01
N ASP A 47 -6.21 2.15 -14.79
CA ASP A 47 -7.26 2.85 -14.05
C ASP A 47 -6.67 4.00 -13.21
N TRP A 48 -6.48 5.14 -13.87
CA TRP A 48 -5.82 6.32 -13.29
C TRP A 48 -6.68 7.07 -12.27
N THR A 49 -8.00 6.94 -12.31
CA THR A 49 -8.92 7.79 -11.53
C THR A 49 -9.89 6.99 -10.68
N GLY A 50 -10.27 5.78 -11.12
CA GLY A 50 -11.39 5.05 -10.55
C GLY A 50 -12.73 5.75 -10.72
N THR A 51 -13.76 5.18 -10.11
CA THR A 51 -15.10 5.77 -10.04
C THR A 51 -15.44 6.16 -8.60
N PRO A 52 -16.23 7.23 -8.36
CA PRO A 52 -16.73 7.55 -7.03
C PRO A 52 -17.32 6.33 -6.31
N ALA A 53 -17.00 6.16 -5.02
CA ALA A 53 -17.54 5.11 -4.19
C ALA A 53 -17.89 5.66 -2.81
N SER A 54 -19.06 5.28 -2.32
CA SER A 54 -19.52 5.65 -0.98
C SER A 54 -18.97 4.65 0.04
N VAL A 55 -18.54 5.16 1.19
CA VAL A 55 -18.21 4.30 2.34
C VAL A 55 -19.42 4.15 3.26
N PRO A 56 -19.59 2.97 3.89
CA PRO A 56 -20.60 2.78 4.92
C PRO A 56 -20.40 3.77 6.08
N THR A 57 -21.49 4.16 6.73
CA THR A 57 -21.43 4.93 7.98
C THR A 57 -20.81 4.07 9.09
N ALA A 58 -19.89 4.66 9.86
CA ALA A 58 -19.26 3.97 10.97
C ALA A 58 -20.30 3.66 12.07
N SER A 59 -20.34 2.41 12.52
CA SER A 59 -21.17 1.98 13.65
C SER A 59 -20.63 2.55 14.96
N GLY A 60 -21.52 2.94 15.87
CA GLY A 60 -21.15 3.43 17.20
C GLY A 60 -20.90 4.93 17.31
N LEU A 61 -21.06 5.68 16.21
CA LEU A 61 -21.07 7.15 16.22
C LEU A 61 -22.51 7.70 16.22
N ALA A 62 -22.69 8.92 16.74
CA ALA A 62 -23.96 9.65 16.60
C ALA A 62 -24.31 9.82 15.11
N PRO A 63 -25.61 9.76 14.72
CA PRO A 63 -26.00 9.71 13.30
C PRO A 63 -25.46 10.87 12.45
N ASP A 64 -25.46 12.08 13.00
CA ASP A 64 -24.98 13.29 12.32
C ASP A 64 -23.45 13.31 12.18
N VAL A 65 -22.72 12.74 13.13
CA VAL A 65 -21.26 12.57 13.09
C VAL A 65 -20.91 11.48 12.07
N ALA A 66 -21.61 10.35 12.11
CA ALA A 66 -21.42 9.24 11.18
C ALA A 66 -21.64 9.67 9.73
N ALA A 67 -22.71 10.44 9.46
CA ALA A 67 -23.01 10.98 8.14
C ALA A 67 -21.93 11.94 7.63
N ARG A 68 -21.45 12.86 8.48
CA ARG A 68 -20.38 13.80 8.12
C ARG A 68 -19.06 13.09 7.84
N GLN A 69 -18.70 12.11 8.66
CA GLN A 69 -17.49 11.30 8.44
C GLN A 69 -17.58 10.50 7.13
N ALA A 70 -18.70 9.82 6.89
CA ALA A 70 -18.90 9.07 5.65
C ALA A 70 -18.85 9.98 4.42
N ALA A 71 -19.46 11.16 4.49
CA ALA A 71 -19.39 12.16 3.42
C ALA A 71 -17.96 12.66 3.18
N TRP A 72 -17.18 12.89 4.23
CA TRP A 72 -15.77 13.30 4.11
C TRP A 72 -14.91 12.20 3.47
N VAL A 73 -14.96 10.97 3.99
CA VAL A 73 -14.18 9.84 3.46
C VAL A 73 -14.58 9.51 2.01
N SER A 74 -15.86 9.63 1.66
CA SER A 74 -16.33 9.37 0.29
C SER A 74 -15.70 10.33 -0.74
N GLN A 75 -15.23 11.52 -0.33
CA GLN A 75 -14.55 12.45 -1.24
C GLN A 75 -13.24 11.88 -1.78
N SER A 76 -12.48 11.17 -0.93
CA SER A 76 -11.21 10.54 -1.28
C SER A 76 -11.33 9.07 -1.65
N THR A 77 -12.54 8.50 -1.62
CA THR A 77 -12.78 7.09 -1.92
C THR A 77 -13.14 6.88 -3.38
N ARG A 78 -12.41 5.98 -4.05
CA ARG A 78 -12.75 5.51 -5.40
C ARG A 78 -12.79 3.99 -5.44
N SER A 79 -13.72 3.46 -6.21
CA SER A 79 -13.71 2.07 -6.60
C SER A 79 -12.87 1.93 -7.87
N VAL A 80 -11.92 0.99 -7.83
CA VAL A 80 -11.01 0.70 -8.93
C VAL A 80 -11.13 -0.76 -9.34
N ALA A 81 -10.92 -1.02 -10.62
CA ALA A 81 -10.67 -2.39 -11.06
C ALA A 81 -9.28 -2.83 -10.60
N PHE A 82 -9.12 -4.12 -10.35
CA PHE A 82 -7.82 -4.71 -10.10
C PHE A 82 -7.74 -6.10 -10.72
N SER A 83 -6.53 -6.52 -11.08
CA SER A 83 -6.12 -7.81 -11.59
C SER A 83 -4.77 -8.22 -10.98
N GLY A 84 -4.75 -8.41 -9.66
CA GLY A 84 -3.52 -8.68 -8.93
C GLY A 84 -3.75 -9.06 -7.47
N PRO A 85 -2.67 -9.35 -6.73
CA PRO A 85 -2.79 -9.74 -5.34
C PRO A 85 -3.19 -8.52 -4.49
N LEU A 86 -4.33 -8.64 -3.80
CA LEU A 86 -4.72 -7.70 -2.76
C LEU A 86 -3.92 -7.95 -1.47
N PRO A 87 -3.70 -6.91 -0.65
CA PRO A 87 -3.08 -7.06 0.66
C PRO A 87 -3.82 -8.12 1.48
N PRO A 88 -3.10 -9.13 2.01
CA PRO A 88 -3.74 -10.15 2.83
C PRO A 88 -4.19 -9.57 4.16
N ALA A 89 -5.33 -10.05 4.64
CA ALA A 89 -5.90 -9.60 5.90
C ALA A 89 -5.08 -10.05 7.11
N ASP A 90 -4.74 -9.07 7.95
CA ASP A 90 -4.79 -9.08 9.40
C ASP A 90 -3.97 -10.11 10.21
N CYS A 91 -3.12 -10.93 9.60
CA CYS A 91 -2.53 -12.05 10.33
C CYS A 91 -1.71 -11.62 11.57
N TYR A 92 -0.94 -10.54 11.48
CA TYR A 92 -0.23 -9.95 12.63
C TYR A 92 -1.02 -8.83 13.32
N LEU A 93 -2.11 -8.34 12.72
CA LEU A 93 -2.98 -7.33 13.34
C LEU A 93 -3.91 -7.95 14.40
N ARG A 94 -4.26 -9.24 14.26
CA ARG A 94 -5.13 -9.97 15.20
C ARG A 94 -4.36 -10.71 16.30
N ASP A 95 -3.10 -11.06 16.05
CA ASP A 95 -2.23 -11.70 17.04
C ASP A 95 -0.87 -11.00 17.09
N PRO A 96 -0.58 -10.21 18.15
CA PRO A 96 0.69 -9.50 18.27
C PRO A 96 1.90 -10.43 18.47
N ARG A 97 1.68 -11.74 18.72
CA ARG A 97 2.74 -12.75 18.79
C ARG A 97 3.04 -13.39 17.43
N ALA A 98 2.17 -13.21 16.44
CA ALA A 98 2.39 -13.73 15.11
C ALA A 98 3.43 -12.89 14.36
N SER A 99 4.39 -13.55 13.72
CA SER A 99 5.34 -12.89 12.82
C SER A 99 4.62 -12.39 11.57
N ALA A 100 4.92 -11.18 11.12
CA ALA A 100 4.44 -10.63 9.85
C ALA A 100 4.88 -11.43 8.60
N ALA A 101 5.80 -12.41 8.75
CA ALA A 101 6.09 -13.39 7.69
C ALA A 101 4.84 -14.20 7.27
N CYS A 102 3.77 -14.18 8.06
CA CYS A 102 2.47 -14.74 7.67
C CYS A 102 1.90 -14.11 6.39
N LEU A 103 2.24 -12.85 6.08
CA LEU A 103 1.80 -12.17 4.86
C LEU A 103 2.36 -12.82 3.59
N ASP A 104 3.56 -13.40 3.68
CA ASP A 104 4.21 -14.10 2.56
C ASP A 104 3.60 -15.49 2.31
N ARG A 105 2.82 -16.01 3.26
CA ARG A 105 2.14 -17.31 3.19
C ARG A 105 0.63 -17.18 3.06
N ALA A 106 0.11 -15.96 3.07
CA ALA A 106 -1.31 -15.74 2.97
C ALA A 106 -1.82 -16.33 1.65
N PRO A 107 -2.99 -17.02 1.65
CA PRO A 107 -3.56 -17.51 0.42
C PRO A 107 -3.73 -16.36 -0.57
N PRO A 108 -3.45 -16.58 -1.86
CA PRO A 108 -3.68 -15.54 -2.86
C PRO A 108 -5.16 -15.13 -2.81
N GLY A 109 -5.40 -13.82 -2.66
CA GLY A 109 -6.73 -13.25 -2.70
C GLY A 109 -7.40 -13.42 -4.07
N PRO A 110 -8.60 -12.84 -4.26
CA PRO A 110 -9.22 -12.75 -5.58
C PRO A 110 -8.22 -12.18 -6.57
N ARG A 111 -8.09 -12.79 -7.75
CA ARG A 111 -7.11 -12.36 -8.76
C ARG A 111 -7.60 -11.22 -9.63
N ALA A 112 -8.89 -10.91 -9.58
CA ALA A 112 -9.47 -9.77 -10.24
C ALA A 112 -10.79 -9.38 -9.58
N GLY A 113 -11.18 -8.13 -9.74
CA GLY A 113 -12.47 -7.65 -9.28
C GLY A 113 -12.49 -6.13 -9.16
N ARG A 114 -13.31 -5.66 -8.22
CA ARG A 114 -13.34 -4.26 -7.81
C ARG A 114 -13.04 -4.15 -6.33
N THR A 115 -12.26 -3.16 -5.97
CA THR A 115 -11.99 -2.81 -4.58
C THR A 115 -12.07 -1.29 -4.43
N VAL A 116 -11.92 -0.79 -3.21
CA VAL A 116 -11.89 0.64 -2.91
C VAL A 116 -10.50 1.06 -2.46
N THR A 117 -10.12 2.28 -2.84
CA THR A 117 -8.98 3.00 -2.28
C THR A 117 -9.47 4.31 -1.70
N THR A 118 -9.01 4.64 -0.49
CA THR A 118 -9.37 5.88 0.23
C THR A 118 -8.39 7.04 -0.01
N VAL A 119 -7.39 6.84 -0.86
CA VAL A 119 -6.32 7.82 -1.16
C VAL A 119 -6.42 8.36 -2.59
N ALA A 120 -7.60 8.31 -3.21
CA ALA A 120 -7.75 8.68 -4.62
C ALA A 120 -7.56 10.18 -4.92
N THR A 121 -7.52 11.03 -3.89
CA THR A 121 -7.20 12.45 -3.99
C THR A 121 -5.70 12.73 -4.08
N TYR A 122 -4.84 11.73 -3.84
CA TYR A 122 -3.40 11.88 -4.05
C TYR A 122 -3.10 12.01 -5.55
N GLN A 123 -2.13 12.87 -5.86
CA GLN A 123 -1.64 13.02 -7.23
C GLN A 123 -1.15 11.65 -7.74
N PRO A 124 -1.40 11.29 -9.01
CA PRO A 124 -1.00 9.98 -9.54
C PRO A 124 0.52 9.87 -9.74
N LEU A 125 1.23 11.00 -9.86
CA LEU A 125 2.64 11.04 -10.21
C LEU A 125 3.55 10.22 -9.26
N PRO A 126 3.42 10.30 -7.93
CA PRO A 126 4.22 9.48 -7.00
C PRO A 126 3.98 7.97 -7.12
N TYR A 127 2.89 7.54 -7.76
CA TYR A 127 2.57 6.13 -7.92
C TYR A 127 3.12 5.53 -9.22
N LEU A 128 3.65 6.34 -10.15
CA LEU A 128 4.13 5.82 -11.44
C LEU A 128 5.24 4.78 -11.26
N LEU A 129 6.20 5.07 -10.39
CA LEU A 129 7.33 4.16 -10.14
C LEU A 129 6.87 2.90 -9.39
N PRO A 130 6.12 2.99 -8.28
CA PRO A 130 5.48 1.82 -7.67
C PRO A 130 4.66 0.98 -8.66
N ALA A 131 3.82 1.62 -9.48
CA ALA A 131 2.99 0.94 -10.48
C ALA A 131 3.82 0.19 -11.52
N ALA A 132 4.93 0.77 -11.98
CA ALA A 132 5.84 0.11 -12.93
C ALA A 132 6.55 -1.11 -12.32
N LEU A 133 6.72 -1.15 -10.99
CA LEU A 133 7.36 -2.26 -10.28
C LEU A 133 6.38 -3.38 -9.90
N MET A 134 5.07 -3.11 -9.85
CA MET A 134 4.04 -4.10 -9.48
C MET A 134 4.13 -5.43 -10.26
N PRO A 135 4.33 -5.45 -11.59
CA PRO A 135 4.42 -6.71 -12.34
C PRO A 135 5.58 -7.61 -11.90
N ALA A 136 6.67 -7.04 -11.38
CA ALA A 136 7.85 -7.80 -10.93
C ALA A 136 7.60 -8.57 -9.62
N ALA A 137 6.56 -8.21 -8.87
CA ALA A 137 6.20 -8.85 -7.62
C ALA A 137 5.48 -10.21 -7.78
N GLY A 138 4.98 -10.49 -9.00
CA GLY A 138 4.18 -11.68 -9.28
C GLY A 138 2.91 -11.72 -8.41
N ALA A 139 2.67 -12.87 -7.76
CA ALA A 139 1.44 -13.12 -6.98
C ALA A 139 1.52 -12.68 -5.50
N SER A 140 2.62 -12.07 -5.05
CA SER A 140 2.82 -11.71 -3.65
C SER A 140 2.49 -10.23 -3.39
N ALA A 141 1.43 -9.96 -2.61
CA ALA A 141 1.13 -8.58 -2.18
C ALA A 141 2.23 -8.02 -1.26
N GLY A 142 2.79 -8.84 -0.36
CA GLY A 142 3.89 -8.41 0.50
C GLY A 142 5.20 -8.17 -0.27
N GLY A 143 5.43 -8.91 -1.36
CA GLY A 143 6.53 -8.66 -2.29
C GLY A 143 6.31 -7.37 -3.06
N ALA A 144 5.07 -7.12 -3.50
CA ALA A 144 4.68 -5.93 -4.24
C ALA A 144 4.82 -4.65 -3.40
N ASP A 145 4.40 -4.68 -2.14
CA ASP A 145 4.58 -3.56 -1.21
C ASP A 145 6.07 -3.25 -0.98
N ARG A 146 6.89 -4.28 -0.71
CA ARG A 146 8.35 -4.08 -0.54
C ARG A 146 9.01 -3.54 -1.80
N LEU A 147 8.59 -3.97 -2.98
CA LEU A 147 9.07 -3.41 -4.25
C LEU A 147 8.59 -1.97 -4.46
N ALA A 148 7.34 -1.66 -4.11
CA ALA A 148 6.81 -0.30 -4.17
C ALA A 148 7.60 0.67 -3.29
N ARG A 149 8.06 0.23 -2.11
CA ARG A 149 8.92 1.00 -1.20
C ARG A 149 10.29 1.38 -1.78
N LEU A 150 10.75 0.72 -2.85
CA LEU A 150 11.93 1.17 -3.60
C LEU A 150 11.66 2.45 -4.42
N GLY A 151 10.39 2.75 -4.68
CA GLY A 151 9.94 3.86 -5.51
C GLY A 151 9.28 5.02 -4.76
N THR A 152 9.28 4.99 -3.43
CA THR A 152 8.76 6.05 -2.54
C THR A 152 9.91 6.81 -1.89
#